data_AF-A0A970SNU6-F1
#
_entry.id   AF-A0A970SNU6-F1
#
_cell.length_a   1.000
_cell.length_b   1.000
_cell.length_c   1.000
_cell.angle_alpha   90.00
_cell.angle_beta   90.00
_cell.angle_gamma   90.00
#
_symmetry.space_group_name_H-M   'P 1'
#
loop_
_entity.id
_entity.type
_entity.pdbx_description
1 polymer ?
#
loop_
_entity_poly.entity_id
_entity_poly.type
_entity_poly.pdbx_seq_one_letter_code
_entity_poly.pdbx_strand_id
1 'polypeptide(L)'
;MPLVTNRENVLGVYEAAAKKGWVIPTFCSENLTSTEAVLTAVKDHSERIGRSNMPITLAITNLYPHRSQSANYTHTRRWDIGMKLFLADIRALTEPGSPFEAIDVMIHLDHIQPDLDKELLGWDMAQFSSIMFDASGLPFDENIALTSQFVEKHGSEIVIEGACDETESCELTTPENAARYVAETGADFIVANLGTEHRASAAELKYHGELARRIKERIGAKIVLHGCSSVSNDQIGGLFEDGVCKVNIWTALERDSSPSLLAEMVKHSGKVAGSGVASRLLAEGYLGEKSKSAEKADLGYYTTLYRQGIVFEEMRRIVGEYLELWYR
;
A
#
# COMPACT_ATOMS: atom_id res chain seq x y z
N MET A 1 -13.90 -10.12 14.57
CA MET A 1 -14.20 -9.94 13.13
C MET A 1 -12.89 -9.53 12.51
N PRO A 2 -12.45 -10.22 11.46
CA PRO A 2 -11.20 -9.90 10.78
C PRO A 2 -11.24 -8.51 10.14
N LEU A 3 -12.41 -8.01 9.73
CA LEU A 3 -12.52 -6.63 9.26
C LEU A 3 -12.68 -5.64 10.42
N VAL A 4 -11.75 -4.68 10.52
CA VAL A 4 -11.71 -3.68 11.60
C VAL A 4 -12.01 -2.28 11.04
N THR A 5 -13.27 -1.86 10.98
CA THR A 5 -13.66 -0.52 10.45
C THR A 5 -14.11 0.48 11.51
N ASN A 6 -14.56 0.02 12.68
CA ASN A 6 -14.95 0.92 13.75
C ASN A 6 -13.72 1.70 14.27
N ARG A 7 -13.81 3.04 14.31
CA ARG A 7 -12.73 3.94 14.72
C ARG A 7 -12.05 3.54 16.03
N GLU A 8 -12.80 3.24 17.09
CA GLU A 8 -12.22 2.87 18.39
C GLU A 8 -11.39 1.59 18.28
N ASN A 9 -11.88 0.60 17.53
CA ASN A 9 -11.15 -0.63 17.29
C ASN A 9 -9.90 -0.41 16.44
N VAL A 10 -9.97 0.45 15.41
CA VAL A 10 -8.80 0.83 14.59
C VAL A 10 -7.72 1.47 15.46
N LEU A 11 -8.08 2.46 16.30
CA LEU A 11 -7.14 3.07 17.23
C LEU A 11 -6.58 2.05 18.24
N GLY A 12 -7.41 1.11 18.70
CA GLY A 12 -6.98 0.00 19.56
C GLY A 12 -5.95 -0.92 18.89
N VAL A 13 -6.06 -1.16 17.58
CA VAL A 13 -5.07 -1.90 16.79
C VAL A 13 -3.73 -1.16 16.76
N TYR A 14 -3.74 0.15 16.51
CA TYR A 14 -2.52 0.97 16.55
C TYR A 14 -1.89 1.00 17.95
N GLU A 15 -2.69 1.11 19.01
CA GLU A 15 -2.19 1.06 20.39
C GLU A 15 -1.56 -0.31 20.73
N ALA A 16 -2.18 -1.40 20.28
CA ALA A 16 -1.66 -2.75 20.47
C ALA A 16 -0.38 -3.00 19.68
N ALA A 17 -0.27 -2.47 18.46
CA ALA A 17 0.94 -2.49 17.65
C ALA A 17 2.06 -1.69 18.33
N ALA A 18 1.74 -0.50 18.85
CA ALA A 18 2.71 0.35 19.52
C ALA A 18 3.34 -0.31 20.76
N LYS A 19 2.55 -1.07 21.54
CA LYS A 19 3.05 -1.86 22.69
C LYS A 19 4.06 -2.94 22.29
N LYS A 20 4.02 -3.40 21.04
CA LYS A 20 4.92 -4.42 20.48
C LYS A 20 6.09 -3.83 19.70
N GLY A 21 6.14 -2.51 19.55
CA GLY A 21 7.14 -1.86 18.69
C GLY A 21 6.89 -2.08 17.19
N TRP A 22 5.63 -2.32 16.81
CA TRP A 22 5.28 -2.71 15.45
C TRP A 22 4.91 -1.51 14.58
N VAL A 23 5.31 -1.60 13.32
CA VAL A 23 4.85 -0.71 12.25
C VAL A 23 3.81 -1.47 11.43
N ILE A 24 2.62 -0.89 11.26
CA ILE A 24 1.55 -1.55 10.50
C ILE A 24 1.82 -1.37 8.99
N PRO A 25 2.07 -2.46 8.24
CA PRO A 25 2.20 -2.37 6.80
C PRO A 25 0.84 -2.07 6.17
N THR A 26 0.85 -1.17 5.20
CA THR A 26 -0.32 -0.80 4.40
C THR A 26 -0.02 -1.04 2.94
N PHE A 27 -0.70 -2.02 2.33
CA PHE A 27 -0.47 -2.39 0.94
C PHE A 27 -1.60 -1.88 0.07
N CYS A 28 -1.29 -1.03 -0.91
CA CYS A 28 -2.29 -0.64 -1.89
C CYS A 28 -2.52 -1.81 -2.86
N SER A 29 -3.77 -2.22 -3.02
CA SER A 29 -4.15 -3.37 -3.85
C SER A 29 -4.99 -2.91 -5.04
N GLU A 30 -4.75 -3.49 -6.20
CA GLU A 30 -5.38 -3.08 -7.46
C GLU A 30 -6.34 -4.09 -8.05
N ASN A 31 -6.29 -5.33 -7.57
CA ASN A 31 -7.10 -6.44 -8.05
C ASN A 31 -7.09 -7.58 -7.02
N LEU A 32 -7.85 -8.63 -7.31
CA LEU A 32 -7.94 -9.80 -6.45
C LEU A 32 -6.57 -10.48 -6.22
N THR A 33 -5.71 -10.57 -7.25
CA THR A 33 -4.39 -11.22 -7.14
C THR A 33 -3.48 -10.51 -6.16
N SER A 34 -3.39 -9.17 -6.21
CA SER A 34 -2.61 -8.41 -5.24
C SER A 34 -3.18 -8.52 -3.82
N THR A 35 -4.52 -8.49 -3.68
CA THR A 35 -5.17 -8.66 -2.37
C THR A 35 -4.86 -10.02 -1.75
N GLU A 36 -5.05 -11.10 -2.50
CA GLU A 36 -4.79 -12.45 -1.99
C GLU A 36 -3.30 -12.70 -1.72
N ALA A 37 -2.39 -12.10 -2.51
CA ALA A 37 -0.95 -12.21 -2.26
C ALA A 37 -0.57 -11.61 -0.90
N VAL A 38 -1.12 -10.43 -0.58
CA VAL A 38 -0.94 -9.78 0.73
C VAL A 38 -1.51 -10.65 1.85
N LEU A 39 -2.78 -11.07 1.74
CA LEU A 39 -3.42 -11.87 2.79
C LEU A 39 -2.74 -13.22 3.01
N THR A 40 -2.28 -13.86 1.93
CA THR A 40 -1.54 -15.13 1.98
C THR A 40 -0.20 -14.96 2.68
N ALA A 41 0.57 -13.91 2.34
CA ALA A 41 1.84 -13.64 3.00
C ALA A 41 1.65 -13.36 4.50
N VAL A 42 0.61 -12.60 4.89
CA VAL A 42 0.28 -12.36 6.29
C VAL A 42 -0.10 -13.65 7.00
N LYS A 43 -0.94 -14.51 6.38
CA LYS A 43 -1.29 -15.82 6.92
C LYS A 43 -0.04 -16.68 7.15
N ASP A 44 0.81 -16.83 6.15
CA ASP A 44 2.03 -17.65 6.27
C ASP A 44 2.98 -17.13 7.36
N HIS A 45 3.15 -15.81 7.41
CA HIS A 45 3.95 -15.18 8.46
C HIS A 45 3.35 -15.43 9.84
N SER A 46 2.04 -15.27 9.98
CA SER A 46 1.30 -15.49 11.22
C SER A 46 1.45 -16.92 11.76
N GLU A 47 1.37 -17.91 10.86
CA GLU A 47 1.57 -19.33 11.18
C GLU A 47 3.03 -19.61 11.57
N ARG A 48 3.98 -19.03 10.85
CA ARG A 48 5.41 -19.20 11.10
C ARG A 48 5.83 -18.66 12.47
N ILE A 49 5.28 -17.52 12.90
CA ILE A 49 5.60 -16.91 14.20
C ILE A 49 4.65 -17.33 15.33
N GLY A 50 3.63 -18.14 15.03
CA GLY A 50 2.64 -18.62 16.00
C GLY A 50 1.78 -17.50 16.60
N ARG A 51 1.44 -16.47 15.82
CA ARG A 51 0.58 -15.35 16.25
C ARG A 51 -0.61 -15.23 15.32
N SER A 52 -1.82 -15.22 15.85
CA SER A 52 -3.04 -14.92 15.10
C SER A 52 -3.42 -13.44 15.22
N ASN A 53 -4.40 -13.00 14.42
CA ASN A 53 -4.95 -11.65 14.43
C ASN A 53 -3.84 -10.60 14.18
N MET A 54 -3.00 -10.89 13.19
CA MET A 54 -1.95 -9.97 12.75
C MET A 54 -2.61 -8.79 12.04
N PRO A 55 -2.36 -7.54 12.45
CA PRO A 55 -2.97 -6.39 11.81
C PRO A 55 -2.33 -6.13 10.45
N ILE A 56 -3.15 -5.83 9.45
CA ILE A 56 -2.70 -5.37 8.14
C ILE A 56 -3.68 -4.35 7.59
N THR A 57 -3.21 -3.41 6.80
CA THR A 57 -4.09 -2.49 6.07
C THR A 57 -4.04 -2.79 4.58
N LEU A 58 -5.20 -3.00 3.98
CA LEU A 58 -5.38 -2.98 2.53
C LEU A 58 -5.85 -1.58 2.13
N ALA A 59 -5.08 -0.95 1.24
CA ALA A 59 -5.35 0.41 0.79
C ALA A 59 -5.80 0.43 -0.67
N ILE A 60 -6.50 1.51 -1.02
CA ILE A 60 -6.82 1.82 -2.41
C ILE A 60 -6.88 3.34 -2.59
N THR A 61 -6.32 3.81 -3.70
CA THR A 61 -6.49 5.17 -4.21
C THR A 61 -7.74 5.27 -5.07
N ASN A 62 -8.37 6.45 -5.11
CA ASN A 62 -9.58 6.66 -5.91
C ASN A 62 -9.29 7.35 -7.25
N LEU A 63 -9.34 8.69 -7.30
CA LEU A 63 -9.05 9.47 -8.51
C LEU A 63 -7.67 10.13 -8.49
N TYR A 64 -6.76 9.61 -7.66
CA TYR A 64 -5.38 10.08 -7.59
C TYR A 64 -4.70 10.02 -8.98
N PRO A 65 -4.13 11.13 -9.50
CA PRO A 65 -3.66 11.21 -10.89
C PRO A 65 -2.51 10.25 -11.23
N HIS A 66 -1.63 9.96 -10.27
CA HIS A 66 -0.49 9.07 -10.49
C HIS A 66 -0.93 7.61 -10.62
N ARG A 67 -2.00 7.21 -9.91
CA ARG A 67 -2.59 5.88 -10.00
C ARG A 67 -4.03 5.89 -9.47
N SER A 68 -5.02 5.80 -10.35
CA SER A 68 -6.43 5.76 -9.96
C SER A 68 -6.91 4.31 -9.76
N GLN A 69 -6.59 3.68 -8.64
CA GLN A 69 -6.76 2.23 -8.46
C GLN A 69 -8.22 1.77 -8.50
N SER A 70 -9.13 2.47 -7.83
CA SER A 70 -10.56 2.10 -7.86
C SER A 70 -11.13 2.18 -9.27
N ALA A 71 -10.74 3.17 -10.09
CA ALA A 71 -11.12 3.23 -11.49
C ALA A 71 -10.48 2.09 -12.30
N ASN A 72 -9.24 1.72 -11.96
CA ASN A 72 -8.51 0.68 -12.67
C ASN A 72 -8.91 -0.75 -12.29
N TYR A 73 -9.61 -0.93 -11.16
CA TYR A 73 -10.07 -2.22 -10.64
C TYR A 73 -10.91 -3.02 -11.63
N THR A 74 -11.62 -2.31 -12.53
CA THR A 74 -12.41 -2.94 -13.61
C THR A 74 -12.19 -2.27 -14.96
N HIS A 75 -12.52 -2.98 -16.02
CA HIS A 75 -12.53 -2.42 -17.38
C HIS A 75 -13.66 -1.40 -17.61
N THR A 76 -14.62 -1.26 -16.68
CA THR A 76 -15.64 -0.20 -16.79
C THR A 76 -15.06 1.19 -16.56
N ARG A 77 -13.88 1.28 -15.92
CA ARG A 77 -13.23 2.54 -15.52
C ARG A 77 -14.08 3.43 -14.61
N ARG A 78 -15.11 2.85 -14.00
CA ARG A 78 -15.94 3.50 -12.99
C ARG A 78 -15.36 3.24 -11.61
N TRP A 79 -14.84 4.31 -11.00
CA TRP A 79 -14.26 4.27 -9.66
C TRP A 79 -15.23 3.69 -8.61
N ASP A 80 -16.53 4.02 -8.73
CA ASP A 80 -17.54 3.58 -7.77
C ASP A 80 -17.82 2.07 -7.85
N ILE A 81 -17.75 1.49 -9.05
CA ILE A 81 -17.88 0.04 -9.25
C ILE A 81 -16.64 -0.66 -8.71
N GLY A 82 -15.45 -0.15 -9.02
CA GLY A 82 -14.21 -0.75 -8.55
C GLY A 82 -14.04 -0.68 -7.04
N MET A 83 -14.40 0.44 -6.39
CA MET A 83 -14.41 0.57 -4.94
C MET A 83 -15.36 -0.45 -4.29
N LYS A 84 -16.57 -0.63 -4.85
CA LYS A 84 -17.53 -1.64 -4.34
C LYS A 84 -16.99 -3.06 -4.46
N LEU A 85 -16.31 -3.40 -5.57
CA LEU A 85 -15.70 -4.71 -5.75
C LEU A 85 -14.52 -4.93 -4.82
N PHE A 86 -13.65 -3.93 -4.66
CA PHE A 86 -12.56 -3.98 -3.67
C PHE A 86 -13.08 -4.27 -2.25
N LEU A 87 -14.12 -3.57 -1.80
CA LEU A 87 -14.77 -3.82 -0.51
C LEU A 87 -15.42 -5.22 -0.45
N ALA A 88 -16.08 -5.66 -1.52
CA ALA A 88 -16.75 -6.96 -1.58
C ALA A 88 -15.74 -8.12 -1.54
N ASP A 89 -14.64 -8.01 -2.29
CA ASP A 89 -13.57 -9.01 -2.35
C ASP A 89 -12.94 -9.16 -0.96
N ILE A 90 -12.60 -8.06 -0.28
CA ILE A 90 -12.05 -8.12 1.08
C ILE A 90 -13.04 -8.78 2.05
N ARG A 91 -14.34 -8.41 1.99
CA ARG A 91 -15.36 -9.02 2.85
C ARG A 91 -15.48 -10.52 2.62
N ALA A 92 -15.53 -10.97 1.38
CA ALA A 92 -15.61 -12.40 1.04
C ALA A 92 -14.34 -13.14 1.47
N LEU A 93 -13.17 -12.56 1.22
CA LEU A 93 -11.89 -13.15 1.60
C LEU A 93 -11.66 -13.16 3.10
N THR A 94 -12.39 -12.38 3.89
CA THR A 94 -12.20 -12.32 5.35
C THR A 94 -13.41 -12.84 6.12
N GLU A 95 -14.47 -13.36 5.49
CA GLU A 95 -15.62 -13.84 6.27
C GLU A 95 -15.30 -15.09 7.13
N PRO A 96 -16.07 -15.37 8.19
CA PRO A 96 -15.86 -16.58 9.00
C PRO A 96 -15.84 -17.85 8.15
N GLY A 97 -14.83 -18.70 8.35
CA GLY A 97 -14.57 -19.90 7.55
C GLY A 97 -13.71 -19.67 6.30
N SER A 98 -13.37 -18.42 5.97
CA SER A 98 -12.36 -18.10 4.95
C SER A 98 -10.94 -18.46 5.44
N PRO A 99 -9.99 -18.82 4.54
CA PRO A 99 -8.58 -18.99 4.89
C PRO A 99 -7.93 -17.79 5.61
N PHE A 100 -8.51 -16.59 5.50
CA PHE A 100 -7.98 -15.35 6.07
C PHE A 100 -8.80 -14.82 7.27
N GLU A 101 -9.67 -15.64 7.87
CA GLU A 101 -10.54 -15.23 8.99
C GLU A 101 -9.79 -14.79 10.27
N ALA A 102 -8.52 -15.17 10.40
CA ALA A 102 -7.66 -14.90 11.55
C ALA A 102 -6.66 -13.74 11.32
N ILE A 103 -6.94 -12.86 10.35
CA ILE A 103 -6.15 -11.66 10.05
C ILE A 103 -6.97 -10.42 10.39
N ASP A 104 -6.40 -9.47 11.13
CA ASP A 104 -7.06 -8.20 11.43
C ASP A 104 -6.82 -7.22 10.27
N VAL A 105 -7.74 -7.20 9.31
CA VAL A 105 -7.71 -6.37 8.10
C VAL A 105 -8.40 -5.03 8.33
N MET A 106 -7.64 -3.96 8.13
CA MET A 106 -8.13 -2.59 8.01
C MET A 106 -8.22 -2.18 6.53
N ILE A 107 -9.17 -1.31 6.20
CA ILE A 107 -9.36 -0.75 4.85
C ILE A 107 -8.99 0.74 4.87
N HIS A 108 -8.04 1.12 4.04
CA HIS A 108 -7.56 2.50 3.95
C HIS A 108 -7.88 3.14 2.61
N LEU A 109 -8.38 4.37 2.66
CA LEU A 109 -8.50 5.23 1.49
C LEU A 109 -7.24 6.09 1.38
N ASP A 110 -6.46 5.87 0.32
CA ASP A 110 -5.14 6.50 0.14
C ASP A 110 -5.22 7.68 -0.84
N HIS A 111 -4.48 8.76 -0.55
CA HIS A 111 -4.46 10.01 -1.33
C HIS A 111 -5.85 10.54 -1.76
N ILE A 112 -6.81 10.63 -0.82
CA ILE A 112 -8.15 11.16 -1.14
C ILE A 112 -8.09 12.67 -1.22
N GLN A 113 -8.33 13.20 -2.42
CA GLN A 113 -8.24 14.63 -2.68
C GLN A 113 -9.60 15.31 -2.48
N PRO A 114 -9.64 16.46 -1.80
CA PRO A 114 -10.89 17.15 -1.45
C PRO A 114 -11.72 17.58 -2.66
N ASP A 115 -11.06 17.87 -3.78
CA ASP A 115 -11.66 18.33 -5.03
C ASP A 115 -12.04 17.18 -5.96
N LEU A 116 -11.12 16.26 -6.22
CA LEU A 116 -11.33 15.14 -7.14
C LEU A 116 -12.29 14.09 -6.55
N ASP A 117 -12.17 13.78 -5.26
CA ASP A 117 -12.88 12.67 -4.63
C ASP A 117 -14.13 13.09 -3.85
N LYS A 118 -14.68 14.28 -4.15
CA LYS A 118 -15.85 14.85 -3.46
C LYS A 118 -17.05 13.90 -3.39
N GLU A 119 -17.30 13.12 -4.44
CA GLU A 119 -18.39 12.14 -4.45
C GLU A 119 -18.13 10.97 -3.48
N LEU A 120 -16.90 10.47 -3.40
CA LEU A 120 -16.49 9.43 -2.45
C LEU A 120 -16.55 9.94 -1.01
N LEU A 121 -16.15 11.18 -0.76
CA LEU A 121 -16.27 11.83 0.55
C LEU A 121 -17.73 12.01 1.02
N GLY A 122 -18.71 11.81 0.14
CA GLY A 122 -20.13 11.74 0.47
C GLY A 122 -20.64 10.34 0.82
N TRP A 123 -19.80 9.31 0.73
CA TRP A 123 -20.17 7.94 1.13
C TRP A 123 -20.13 7.77 2.64
N ASP A 124 -20.70 6.66 3.10
CA ASP A 124 -20.58 6.24 4.51
C ASP A 124 -19.13 5.83 4.82
N MET A 125 -18.43 6.70 5.56
CA MET A 125 -17.04 6.51 5.96
C MET A 125 -16.85 5.34 6.93
N ALA A 126 -17.89 4.88 7.63
CA ALA A 126 -17.82 3.75 8.56
C ALA A 126 -17.56 2.39 7.85
N GLN A 127 -17.61 2.38 6.52
CA GLN A 127 -17.21 1.24 5.70
C GLN A 127 -15.69 1.10 5.55
N PHE A 128 -14.93 2.12 5.93
CA PHE A 128 -13.48 2.18 5.88
C PHE A 128 -12.91 2.30 7.30
N SER A 129 -11.63 1.96 7.47
CA SER A 129 -10.93 2.00 8.76
C SER A 129 -10.18 3.31 8.95
N SER A 130 -9.52 3.77 7.89
CA SER A 130 -8.82 5.05 7.88
C SER A 130 -8.86 5.71 6.50
N ILE A 131 -8.60 7.00 6.47
CA ILE A 131 -8.51 7.81 5.25
C ILE A 131 -7.31 8.74 5.36
N MET A 132 -6.50 8.78 4.29
CA MET A 132 -5.57 9.88 4.05
C MET A 132 -6.32 11.00 3.35
N PHE A 133 -6.58 12.07 4.09
CA PHE A 133 -7.13 13.30 3.53
C PHE A 133 -5.97 14.15 3.01
N ASP A 134 -5.82 14.17 1.68
CA ASP A 134 -4.67 14.75 1.01
C ASP A 134 -4.99 16.13 0.43
N ALA A 135 -4.81 17.15 1.26
CA ALA A 135 -4.85 18.55 0.88
C ALA A 135 -3.44 19.16 0.74
N SER A 136 -2.41 18.33 0.60
CA SER A 136 -1.00 18.75 0.56
C SER A 136 -0.62 19.59 -0.68
N GLY A 137 -1.45 19.56 -1.72
CA GLY A 137 -1.29 20.43 -2.89
C GLY A 137 -1.64 21.91 -2.62
N LEU A 138 -2.25 22.22 -1.47
CA LEU A 138 -2.59 23.58 -1.05
C LEU A 138 -1.48 24.21 -0.20
N PRO A 139 -1.42 25.55 -0.10
CA PRO A 139 -0.58 26.22 0.89
C PRO A 139 -0.83 25.67 2.31
N PHE A 140 0.23 25.57 3.11
CA PHE A 140 0.21 24.88 4.42
C PHE A 140 -0.96 25.30 5.34
N ASP A 141 -1.27 26.59 5.42
CA ASP A 141 -2.38 27.10 6.23
C ASP A 141 -3.77 26.71 5.67
N GLU A 142 -3.92 26.66 4.34
CA GLU A 142 -5.14 26.19 3.68
C GLU A 142 -5.31 24.69 3.84
N ASN A 143 -4.22 23.93 3.77
CA ASN A 143 -4.19 22.50 4.05
C ASN A 143 -4.66 22.22 5.49
N ILE A 144 -4.11 22.92 6.49
CA ILE A 144 -4.57 22.82 7.88
C ILE A 144 -6.05 23.15 8.00
N ALA A 145 -6.50 24.27 7.42
CA ALA A 145 -7.89 24.71 7.54
C ALA A 145 -8.88 23.71 6.95
N LEU A 146 -8.55 23.11 5.79
CA LEU A 146 -9.41 22.14 5.12
C LEU A 146 -9.39 20.78 5.81
N THR A 147 -8.21 20.32 6.24
CA THR A 147 -8.07 19.07 7.00
C THR A 147 -8.78 19.16 8.34
N SER A 148 -8.70 20.29 9.05
CA SER A 148 -9.41 20.53 10.32
C SER A 148 -10.94 20.44 10.15
N GLN A 149 -11.48 21.03 9.09
CA GLN A 149 -12.91 20.90 8.76
C GLN A 149 -13.32 19.45 8.47
N PHE A 150 -12.46 18.69 7.79
CA PHE A 150 -12.70 17.28 7.53
C PHE A 150 -12.68 16.45 8.83
N VAL A 151 -11.73 16.71 9.72
CA VAL A 151 -11.63 16.10 11.05
C VAL A 151 -12.84 16.45 11.92
N GLU A 152 -13.29 17.69 11.94
CA GLU A 152 -14.50 18.09 12.69
C GLU A 152 -15.74 17.30 12.22
N LYS A 153 -15.86 17.08 10.91
CA LYS A 153 -17.01 16.40 10.31
C LYS A 153 -16.98 14.88 10.44
N HIS A 154 -15.82 14.25 10.23
CA HIS A 154 -15.70 12.79 10.09
C HIS A 154 -14.82 12.12 11.15
N GLY A 155 -14.15 12.90 12.00
CA GLY A 155 -13.23 12.41 13.01
C GLY A 155 -13.86 11.53 14.08
N SER A 156 -15.19 11.49 14.24
CA SER A 156 -15.86 10.49 15.08
C SER A 156 -16.15 9.16 14.38
N GLU A 157 -16.07 9.11 13.06
CA GLU A 157 -16.48 7.98 12.23
C GLU A 157 -15.29 7.13 11.77
N ILE A 158 -14.20 7.78 11.38
CA ILE A 158 -13.04 7.16 10.71
C ILE A 158 -11.73 7.71 11.27
N VAL A 159 -10.65 6.93 11.23
CA VAL A 159 -9.29 7.42 11.56
C VAL A 159 -8.73 8.26 10.41
N ILE A 160 -8.19 9.44 10.72
CA ILE A 160 -7.78 10.42 9.71
C ILE A 160 -6.27 10.61 9.74
N GLU A 161 -5.67 10.43 8.57
CA GLU A 161 -4.27 10.74 8.28
C GLU A 161 -4.24 12.03 7.46
N GLY A 162 -3.52 13.04 7.94
CA GLY A 162 -3.37 14.29 7.22
C GLY A 162 -2.02 14.37 6.50
N ALA A 163 -2.03 14.78 5.24
CA ALA A 163 -0.80 14.97 4.45
C ALA A 163 -0.15 16.32 4.81
N CYS A 164 0.84 16.32 5.72
CA CYS A 164 1.38 17.54 6.33
C CYS A 164 2.17 18.40 5.34
N ASP A 165 3.14 17.81 4.64
CA ASP A 165 4.03 18.51 3.70
C ASP A 165 4.45 17.54 2.57
N GLU A 166 3.51 17.17 1.69
CA GLU A 166 3.78 16.44 0.43
C GLU A 166 3.77 17.39 -0.79
N THR A 167 4.33 18.59 -0.63
CA THR A 167 4.34 19.60 -1.68
C THR A 167 5.34 19.27 -2.81
N GLU A 168 5.11 19.83 -4.00
CA GLU A 168 6.04 19.71 -5.14
C GLU A 168 7.44 20.29 -4.86
N SER A 169 7.57 21.16 -3.84
CA SER A 169 8.85 21.76 -3.46
C SER A 169 9.83 20.79 -2.79
N CYS A 170 9.41 19.54 -2.51
CA CYS A 170 10.24 18.49 -1.93
C CYS A 170 10.89 18.86 -0.58
N GLU A 171 10.34 19.83 0.15
CA GLU A 171 10.85 20.19 1.47
C GLU A 171 10.49 19.10 2.48
N LEU A 172 11.47 18.71 3.30
CA LEU A 172 11.26 17.73 4.36
C LEU A 172 10.39 18.34 5.46
N THR A 173 9.46 17.56 6.01
CA THR A 173 8.59 18.02 7.09
C THR A 173 9.42 18.39 8.32
N THR A 174 9.24 19.60 8.84
CA THR A 174 9.94 20.03 10.07
C THR A 174 9.19 19.57 11.33
N PRO A 175 9.87 19.38 12.47
CA PRO A 175 9.21 19.08 13.75
C PRO A 175 8.19 20.15 14.15
N GLU A 176 8.45 21.41 13.80
CA GLU A 176 7.57 22.55 14.07
C GLU A 176 6.30 22.47 13.21
N ASN A 177 6.42 22.20 11.90
CA ASN A 177 5.27 22.00 11.02
C ASN A 177 4.44 20.80 11.47
N ALA A 178 5.08 19.65 11.74
CA ALA A 178 4.37 18.46 12.21
C ALA A 178 3.58 18.71 13.50
N ALA A 179 4.20 19.39 14.48
CA ALA A 179 3.54 19.73 15.74
C ALA A 179 2.35 20.66 15.53
N ARG A 180 2.54 21.70 14.72
CA ARG A 180 1.50 22.67 14.38
C ARG A 180 0.34 22.00 13.64
N TYR A 181 0.65 21.17 12.65
CA TYR A 181 -0.31 20.46 11.83
C TYR A 181 -1.20 19.55 12.68
N VAL A 182 -0.61 18.71 13.53
CA VAL A 182 -1.39 17.84 14.45
C VAL A 182 -2.26 18.66 15.40
N ALA A 183 -1.72 19.75 15.96
CA ALA A 183 -2.44 20.57 16.93
C ALA A 183 -3.63 21.33 16.31
N GLU A 184 -3.49 21.86 15.10
CA GLU A 184 -4.51 22.68 14.44
C GLU A 184 -5.53 21.84 13.63
N THR A 185 -5.12 20.68 13.10
CA THR A 185 -6.03 19.79 12.35
C THR A 185 -6.78 18.81 13.23
N GLY A 186 -6.16 18.33 14.32
CA GLY A 186 -6.70 17.23 15.10
C GLY A 186 -6.56 15.85 14.42
N ALA A 187 -5.78 15.72 13.35
CA ALA A 187 -5.54 14.44 12.68
C ALA A 187 -4.92 13.39 13.63
N ASP A 188 -5.29 12.13 13.42
CA ASP A 188 -4.81 11.01 14.25
C ASP A 188 -3.34 10.72 13.96
N PHE A 189 -3.01 10.70 12.67
CA PHE A 189 -1.68 10.48 12.14
C PHE A 189 -1.33 11.55 11.09
N ILE A 190 -0.03 11.69 10.80
CA ILE A 190 0.42 12.57 9.72
C ILE A 190 1.28 11.81 8.74
N VAL A 191 1.08 12.09 7.46
CA VAL A 191 2.04 11.72 6.43
C VAL A 191 3.09 12.82 6.36
N ALA A 192 4.35 12.45 6.62
CA ALA A 192 5.48 13.35 6.66
C ALA A 192 6.47 13.04 5.55
N ASN A 193 6.95 14.07 4.85
CA ASN A 193 8.02 13.92 3.88
C ASN A 193 9.36 13.75 4.61
N LEU A 194 9.87 12.51 4.57
CA LEU A 194 11.14 12.10 5.19
C LEU A 194 12.18 11.65 4.16
N GLY A 195 12.05 12.11 2.91
CA GLY A 195 13.02 11.91 1.82
C GLY A 195 12.88 10.59 1.05
N THR A 196 11.76 9.89 1.23
CA THR A 196 11.49 8.57 0.66
C THR A 196 10.63 8.59 -0.61
N GLU A 197 10.04 9.73 -0.97
CA GLU A 197 9.15 9.84 -2.15
C GLU A 197 9.85 10.33 -3.43
N HIS A 198 9.37 9.82 -4.57
CA HIS A 198 9.95 9.97 -5.91
C HIS A 198 9.70 11.32 -6.62
N ARG A 199 9.11 12.33 -5.97
CA ARG A 199 8.64 13.55 -6.66
C ARG A 199 9.76 14.39 -7.30
N ALA A 200 11.02 14.17 -6.92
CA ALA A 200 12.20 14.74 -7.60
C ALA A 200 13.02 13.65 -8.31
N SER A 201 13.13 13.79 -9.63
CA SER A 201 13.99 12.97 -10.49
C SER A 201 15.47 13.01 -10.03
N ALA A 202 16.03 11.83 -9.72
CA ALA A 202 17.46 11.50 -9.72
C ALA A 202 18.35 11.79 -8.49
N ALA A 203 17.83 12.14 -7.32
CA ALA A 203 18.62 12.04 -6.07
C ALA A 203 18.49 10.63 -5.47
N GLU A 204 19.57 10.07 -4.90
CA GLU A 204 19.49 8.85 -4.09
C GLU A 204 18.49 9.08 -2.95
N LEU A 205 17.32 8.44 -3.02
CA LEU A 205 16.30 8.54 -1.99
C LEU A 205 16.87 8.01 -0.68
N LYS A 206 16.73 8.82 0.38
CA LYS A 206 17.33 8.55 1.68
C LYS A 206 16.32 8.81 2.77
N TYR A 207 16.12 7.82 3.62
CA TYR A 207 15.29 7.99 4.80
C TYR A 207 16.01 8.85 5.85
N HIS A 208 15.33 9.91 6.31
CA HIS A 208 15.83 10.83 7.34
C HIS A 208 15.35 10.45 8.76
N GLY A 209 15.81 9.32 9.30
CA GLY A 209 15.40 8.82 10.63
C GLY A 209 15.69 9.76 11.82
N GLU A 210 16.77 10.55 11.77
CA GLU A 210 17.01 11.58 12.80
C GLU A 210 15.93 12.66 12.82
N LEU A 211 15.43 13.06 11.64
CA LEU A 211 14.33 14.00 11.51
C LEU A 211 13.02 13.40 12.02
N ALA A 212 12.76 12.14 11.68
CA ALA A 212 11.60 11.38 12.19
C ALA A 212 11.60 11.33 13.72
N ARG A 213 12.74 11.04 14.37
CA ARG A 213 12.87 11.07 15.84
C ARG A 213 12.57 12.44 16.42
N ARG A 214 13.05 13.51 15.79
CA ARG A 214 12.73 14.89 16.22
C ARG A 214 11.25 15.22 16.07
N ILE A 215 10.58 14.73 15.02
CA ILE A 215 9.12 14.87 14.87
C ILE A 215 8.40 14.07 15.96
N LYS A 216 8.82 12.83 16.21
CA LYS A 216 8.28 11.96 17.27
C LYS A 216 8.33 12.62 18.65
N GLU A 217 9.40 13.34 18.97
CA GLU A 217 9.49 14.10 20.24
C GLU A 217 8.38 15.16 20.39
N ARG A 218 7.79 15.63 19.28
CA ARG A 218 6.74 16.64 19.28
C ARG A 218 5.34 16.05 19.26
N ILE A 219 5.13 14.95 18.52
CA ILE A 219 3.78 14.41 18.25
C ILE A 219 3.56 12.95 18.71
N GLY A 220 4.60 12.28 19.20
CA GLY A 220 4.56 10.85 19.52
C GLY A 220 4.71 9.94 18.28
N ALA A 221 4.33 8.66 18.43
CA ALA A 221 4.39 7.67 17.36
C ALA A 221 3.18 7.80 16.42
N LYS A 222 3.12 8.92 15.68
CA LYS A 222 2.00 9.28 14.79
C LYS A 222 2.40 9.40 13.31
N ILE A 223 3.62 9.02 12.96
CA ILE A 223 4.15 9.25 11.62
C ILE A 223 3.71 8.09 10.70
N VAL A 224 3.17 8.46 9.54
CA VAL A 224 2.94 7.58 8.41
C VAL A 224 4.04 7.85 7.39
N LEU A 225 4.69 6.79 6.92
CA LEU A 225 5.77 6.89 5.94
C LEU A 225 5.31 6.37 4.57
N HIS A 226 5.50 7.17 3.55
CA HIS A 226 5.30 6.77 2.15
C HIS A 226 6.64 6.50 1.47
N GLY A 227 6.61 5.85 0.30
CA GLY A 227 7.78 5.71 -0.56
C GLY A 227 8.87 4.76 -0.05
N CYS A 228 8.59 3.90 0.94
CA CYS A 228 9.61 3.01 1.50
C CYS A 228 10.16 1.97 0.50
N SER A 229 9.45 1.71 -0.61
CA SER A 229 9.88 0.83 -1.71
C SER A 229 11.12 1.32 -2.47
N SER A 230 11.58 2.53 -2.15
CA SER A 230 12.69 3.21 -2.82
C SER A 230 13.94 3.29 -1.96
N VAL A 231 13.88 2.79 -0.73
CA VAL A 231 15.01 2.72 0.20
C VAL A 231 15.29 1.28 0.60
N SER A 232 16.54 0.97 0.97
CA SER A 232 16.95 -0.38 1.36
C SER A 232 16.30 -0.82 2.67
N ASN A 233 16.01 -2.13 2.81
CA ASN A 233 15.45 -2.73 4.02
C ASN A 233 16.21 -2.36 5.31
N ASP A 234 17.54 -2.21 5.24
CA ASP A 234 18.39 -1.80 6.37
C ASP A 234 18.04 -0.40 6.93
N GLN A 235 17.48 0.49 6.11
CA GLN A 235 17.07 1.83 6.53
C GLN A 235 15.71 1.84 7.23
N ILE A 236 14.88 0.81 6.98
CA ILE A 236 13.47 0.79 7.39
C ILE A 236 13.15 -0.28 8.44
N GLY A 237 14.15 -0.99 8.96
CA GLY A 237 13.94 -1.99 10.02
C GLY A 237 13.51 -1.39 11.37
N GLY A 238 14.06 -0.23 11.75
CA GLY A 238 13.85 0.44 13.05
C GLY A 238 12.87 1.62 13.01
N LEU A 239 11.87 1.55 12.12
CA LEU A 239 10.96 2.68 11.86
C LEU A 239 10.08 3.03 13.07
N PHE A 240 9.72 2.05 13.90
CA PHE A 240 8.88 2.31 15.06
C PHE A 240 9.62 3.15 16.12
N GLU A 241 10.89 2.87 16.35
CA GLU A 241 11.77 3.63 17.23
C GLU A 241 11.86 5.09 16.78
N ASP A 242 11.77 5.32 15.47
CA ASP A 242 11.77 6.64 14.84
C ASP A 242 10.42 7.36 14.90
N GLY A 243 9.36 6.68 15.36
CA GLY A 243 8.01 7.24 15.55
C GLY A 243 7.04 6.94 14.41
N VAL A 244 7.44 6.12 13.45
CA VAL A 244 6.59 5.65 12.36
C VAL A 244 5.70 4.52 12.86
N CYS A 245 4.39 4.66 12.71
CA CYS A 245 3.40 3.67 13.12
C CYS A 245 2.76 2.93 11.94
N LYS A 246 2.88 3.49 10.73
CA LYS A 246 2.29 2.97 9.49
C LYS A 246 3.22 3.23 8.31
N VAL A 247 3.27 2.29 7.36
CA VAL A 247 4.01 2.47 6.11
C VAL A 247 3.15 2.07 4.91
N ASN A 248 3.03 2.96 3.92
CA ASN A 248 2.33 2.68 2.67
C ASN A 248 3.29 2.07 1.63
N ILE A 249 2.86 0.96 1.03
CA ILE A 249 3.63 0.16 0.08
C ILE A 249 2.75 -0.14 -1.13
N TRP A 250 3.27 0.17 -2.31
CA TRP A 250 2.63 -0.19 -3.57
C TRP A 250 3.66 -0.49 -4.65
N THR A 251 4.59 0.45 -4.87
CA THR A 251 5.58 0.38 -5.95
C THR A 251 6.38 -0.91 -5.92
N ALA A 252 6.83 -1.39 -4.76
CA ALA A 252 7.57 -2.66 -4.67
C ALA A 252 6.76 -3.84 -5.24
N LEU A 253 5.48 -3.95 -4.90
CA LEU A 253 4.64 -5.07 -5.36
C LEU A 253 4.47 -5.08 -6.88
N GLU A 254 4.15 -3.93 -7.47
CA GLU A 254 3.88 -3.83 -8.92
C GLU A 254 5.16 -3.79 -9.77
N ARG A 255 6.16 -3.01 -9.33
CA ARG A 255 7.44 -2.86 -10.05
C ARG A 255 8.24 -4.15 -10.01
N ASP A 256 8.34 -4.81 -8.86
CA ASP A 256 9.31 -5.90 -8.67
C ASP A 256 8.73 -7.27 -9.08
N SER A 257 7.40 -7.41 -9.15
CA SER A 257 6.76 -8.61 -9.73
C SER A 257 6.87 -8.68 -11.26
N SER A 258 6.94 -7.52 -11.93
CA SER A 258 6.99 -7.42 -13.39
C SER A 258 8.24 -8.09 -14.02
N PRO A 259 9.47 -7.89 -13.51
CA PRO A 259 10.66 -8.62 -13.96
C PRO A 259 10.54 -10.13 -13.84
N SER A 260 9.94 -10.64 -12.76
CA SER A 260 9.75 -12.08 -12.54
C SER A 260 8.80 -12.69 -13.57
N LEU A 261 7.69 -12.00 -13.87
CA LEU A 261 6.80 -12.37 -14.96
C LEU A 261 7.54 -12.39 -16.30
N LEU A 262 8.28 -11.33 -16.63
CA LEU A 262 9.02 -11.23 -17.88
C LEU A 262 10.03 -12.38 -18.02
N ALA A 263 10.81 -12.65 -16.97
CA ALA A 263 11.83 -13.69 -16.96
C ALA A 263 11.25 -15.08 -17.22
N GLU A 264 10.16 -15.44 -16.53
CA GLU A 264 9.50 -16.74 -16.71
C GLU A 264 8.86 -16.87 -18.10
N MET A 265 8.24 -15.80 -18.61
CA MET A 265 7.67 -15.79 -19.96
C MET A 265 8.72 -15.94 -21.06
N VAL A 266 9.90 -15.33 -20.90
CA VAL A 266 11.04 -15.47 -21.84
C VAL A 266 11.66 -16.86 -21.77
N LYS A 267 11.87 -17.38 -20.55
CA LYS A 267 12.46 -18.70 -20.30
C LYS A 267 11.60 -19.81 -20.91
N HIS A 268 10.28 -19.66 -20.86
CA HIS A 268 9.31 -20.62 -21.37
C HIS A 268 8.64 -20.18 -22.68
N SER A 269 9.34 -19.42 -23.52
CA SER A 269 8.81 -18.82 -24.74
C SER A 269 8.12 -19.81 -25.69
N GLY A 270 8.65 -21.03 -25.85
CA GLY A 270 8.04 -22.07 -26.68
C GLY A 270 6.68 -22.55 -26.15
N LYS A 271 6.53 -22.68 -24.82
CA LYS A 271 5.24 -23.02 -24.19
C LYS A 271 4.25 -21.87 -24.26
N VAL A 272 4.74 -20.65 -24.05
CA VAL A 272 3.95 -19.41 -23.97
C VAL A 272 3.45 -18.91 -25.31
N ALA A 273 4.23 -19.07 -26.38
CA ALA A 273 3.91 -18.54 -27.70
C ALA A 273 3.77 -19.63 -28.79
N GLY A 274 4.13 -20.87 -28.47
CA GLY A 274 4.31 -21.94 -29.46
C GLY A 274 5.67 -21.85 -30.15
N SER A 275 6.22 -23.01 -30.54
CA SER A 275 7.59 -23.11 -31.07
C SER A 275 7.82 -22.27 -32.33
N GLY A 276 6.82 -22.13 -33.20
CA GLY A 276 6.92 -21.30 -34.41
C GLY A 276 7.13 -19.82 -34.09
N VAL A 277 6.29 -19.25 -33.22
CA VAL A 277 6.40 -17.84 -32.82
C VAL A 277 7.68 -17.61 -32.03
N ALA A 278 7.99 -18.49 -31.08
CA ALA A 278 9.21 -18.37 -30.27
C ALA A 278 10.48 -18.47 -31.11
N SER A 279 10.54 -19.38 -32.10
CA SER A 279 11.69 -19.49 -33.01
C SER A 279 11.82 -18.27 -33.91
N ARG A 280 10.70 -17.69 -34.36
CA ARG A 280 10.71 -16.42 -35.12
C ARG A 280 11.26 -15.27 -34.28
N LEU A 281 10.79 -15.10 -33.05
CA LEU A 281 11.27 -14.05 -32.13
C LEU A 281 12.75 -14.23 -31.77
N LEU A 282 13.23 -15.46 -31.67
CA LEU A 282 14.66 -15.77 -31.53
C LEU A 282 15.45 -15.34 -32.77
N ALA A 283 14.98 -15.68 -33.98
CA ALA A 283 15.65 -15.31 -35.23
C ALA A 283 15.67 -13.79 -35.47
N GLU A 284 14.64 -13.07 -35.00
CA GLU A 284 14.55 -11.60 -35.04
C GLU A 284 15.42 -10.90 -33.97
N GLY A 285 16.02 -11.65 -33.04
CA GLY A 285 16.89 -11.11 -31.99
C GLY A 285 16.15 -10.57 -30.76
N TYR A 286 14.84 -10.80 -30.64
CA TYR A 286 14.05 -10.42 -29.45
C TYR A 286 14.21 -11.40 -28.29
N LEU A 287 14.60 -12.65 -28.57
CA LEU A 287 14.91 -13.66 -27.56
C LEU A 287 16.38 -14.07 -27.64
N GLY A 288 16.95 -14.47 -26.49
CA GLY A 288 18.29 -15.07 -26.43
C GLY A 288 18.27 -16.58 -26.63
N GLU A 289 19.43 -17.16 -26.92
CA GLU A 289 19.62 -18.61 -27.13
C GLU A 289 19.23 -19.48 -25.92
N LYS A 290 19.22 -18.89 -24.71
CA LYS A 290 18.77 -19.57 -23.49
C LYS A 290 17.24 -19.66 -23.36
N SER A 291 16.49 -18.98 -24.24
CA SER A 291 15.03 -19.13 -24.28
C SER A 291 14.66 -20.52 -24.81
N LYS A 292 13.69 -21.19 -24.19
CA LYS A 292 13.26 -22.54 -24.59
C LYS A 292 12.30 -22.48 -25.78
N SER A 293 12.75 -21.90 -26.89
CA SER A 293 11.93 -21.62 -28.08
C SER A 293 11.45 -22.87 -28.82
N ALA A 294 12.13 -24.02 -28.65
CA ALA A 294 11.76 -25.28 -29.26
C ALA A 294 10.69 -26.08 -28.47
N GLU A 295 10.31 -25.64 -27.26
CA GLU A 295 9.25 -26.29 -26.49
C GLU A 295 7.91 -26.22 -27.24
N LYS A 296 7.11 -27.28 -27.12
CA LYS A 296 5.74 -27.27 -27.65
C LYS A 296 4.87 -26.34 -26.81
N ALA A 297 3.92 -25.71 -27.49
CA ALA A 297 2.80 -25.01 -26.88
C ALA A 297 2.16 -25.81 -25.74
N ASP A 298 1.85 -25.12 -24.64
CA ASP A 298 1.17 -25.71 -23.49
C ASP A 298 -0.01 -24.81 -23.09
N LEU A 299 -1.22 -25.38 -23.08
CA LEU A 299 -2.44 -24.65 -22.75
C LEU A 299 -2.37 -23.99 -21.36
N GLY A 300 -1.66 -24.59 -20.40
CA GLY A 300 -1.49 -24.01 -19.07
C GLY A 300 -0.80 -22.64 -19.11
N TYR A 301 0.17 -22.46 -20.01
CA TYR A 301 1.00 -21.25 -20.11
C TYR A 301 0.28 -20.10 -20.84
N TYR A 302 -0.79 -20.40 -21.56
CA TYR A 302 -1.62 -19.38 -22.24
C TYR A 302 -2.58 -18.67 -21.29
N THR A 303 -2.89 -19.30 -20.16
CA THR A 303 -3.89 -18.79 -19.23
C THR A 303 -3.44 -17.53 -18.51
N THR A 304 -4.41 -16.66 -18.18
CA THR A 304 -4.16 -15.54 -17.26
C THR A 304 -3.77 -16.06 -15.88
N LEU A 305 -4.27 -17.24 -15.48
CA LEU A 305 -3.90 -17.92 -14.25
C LEU A 305 -2.38 -18.17 -14.14
N TYR A 306 -1.70 -18.63 -15.21
CA TYR A 306 -0.25 -18.83 -15.17
C TYR A 306 0.51 -17.50 -14.93
N ARG A 307 0.12 -16.45 -15.65
CA ARG A 307 0.74 -15.11 -15.49
C ARG A 307 0.49 -14.54 -14.10
N GLN A 308 -0.76 -14.64 -13.62
CA GLN A 308 -1.13 -14.22 -12.27
C GLN A 308 -0.42 -15.04 -11.20
N GLY A 309 -0.20 -16.34 -11.41
CA GLY A 309 0.52 -17.19 -10.45
C GLY A 309 1.97 -16.74 -10.23
N ILE A 310 2.67 -16.31 -11.29
CA ILE A 310 4.03 -15.76 -11.15
C ILE A 310 4.01 -14.44 -10.37
N VAL A 311 3.09 -13.54 -10.72
CA VAL A 311 2.95 -12.25 -10.04
C VAL A 311 2.55 -12.44 -8.58
N PHE A 312 1.61 -13.34 -8.30
CA PHE A 312 1.11 -13.68 -6.98
C PHE A 312 2.23 -14.15 -6.05
N GLU A 313 3.03 -15.15 -6.47
CA GLU A 313 4.09 -15.69 -5.63
C GLU A 313 5.18 -14.64 -5.36
N GLU A 314 5.50 -13.79 -6.33
CA GLU A 314 6.49 -12.75 -6.15
C GLU A 314 5.99 -11.62 -5.24
N MET A 315 4.74 -11.18 -5.40
CA MET A 315 4.11 -10.23 -4.47
C MET A 315 4.04 -10.79 -3.05
N ARG A 316 3.62 -12.06 -2.90
CA ARG A 316 3.58 -12.76 -1.61
C ARG A 316 4.95 -12.77 -0.93
N ARG A 317 6.02 -13.06 -1.69
CA ARG A 317 7.41 -13.02 -1.21
C ARG A 317 7.78 -11.62 -0.71
N ILE A 318 7.53 -10.58 -1.50
CA ILE A 318 7.85 -9.18 -1.16
C ILE A 318 7.11 -8.75 0.11
N VAL A 319 5.82 -9.07 0.24
CA VAL A 319 5.04 -8.78 1.46
C VAL A 319 5.66 -9.47 2.67
N GLY A 320 6.05 -10.74 2.53
CA GLY A 320 6.73 -11.49 3.59
C GLY A 320 7.99 -10.81 4.12
N GLU A 321 8.80 -10.23 3.23
CA GLU A 321 10.02 -9.50 3.61
C GLU A 321 9.72 -8.27 4.48
N TYR A 322 8.68 -7.50 4.16
CA TYR A 322 8.25 -6.37 5.01
C TYR A 322 7.71 -6.84 6.37
N LEU A 323 6.95 -7.94 6.41
CA LEU A 323 6.45 -8.51 7.66
C LEU A 323 7.59 -8.98 8.57
N GLU A 324 8.66 -9.54 8.03
CA GLU A 324 9.86 -9.94 8.79
C GLU A 324 10.62 -8.75 9.41
N LEU A 325 10.54 -7.58 8.80
CA LEU A 325 11.14 -6.37 9.34
C LEU A 325 10.35 -5.87 10.55
N TRP A 326 9.03 -5.77 10.44
CA TRP A 326 8.22 -5.03 11.42
C TRP A 326 7.45 -5.90 12.41
N TYR A 327 7.19 -7.16 12.09
CA TYR A 327 6.43 -8.09 12.92
C TYR A 327 7.30 -9.22 13.48
N ARG A 328 8.20 -8.85 14.39
CA ARG A 328 9.01 -9.77 15.20
C ARG A 328 8.33 -10.11 16.53
#